data_AF-A0A2V7MR22-F1
#
_entry.id   AF-A0A2V7MR22-F1
#
_cell.length_a   1.000
_cell.length_b   1.000
_cell.length_c   1.000
_cell.angle_alpha   90.00
_cell.angle_beta   90.00
_cell.angle_gamma   90.00
#
_symmetry.space_group_name_H-M   'P 1'
#
loop_
_entity.id
_entity.type
_entity.pdbx_description
1 polymer ?
#
loop_
_entity_poly.entity_id
_entity_poly.type
_entity_poly.pdbx_seq_one_letter_code
_entity_poly.pdbx_strand_id
1 'polypeptide(L)'
;MFRSCAFCNTPFDGDGGPSGLGVGRRIAFDEWKGRLWVVCPRCSRWNLTPFDDRLERIEAVARAAQSGRVAASTDQVALIRWERYDLVRVGKPLRVELATWRYGERLRNRQRERMKVVVPLTVAAIGLGIAANVAAGGGFGVIVWNIHRAVDWVYLRIVGSRKVSLIESPICTHCGSIMQLRARHVQHARIVPDAHADMGVLLSCPRCHQEGAQLTGIEAVQVLRQGLTYLNLARGGRRRAEDAAREVDRVGGPDHLVREIARRELPLRALRPERGLALEMAVDERAEVEELERQWREAEEIAEIADGTLGSSTLVEEELRRLKNRDGDQPSG
;
A
#
# COMPACT_ATOMS: atom_id res chain seq x y z
N MET A 1 -5.42 19.09 36.62
CA MET A 1 -5.44 17.67 36.17
C MET A 1 -6.58 17.50 35.17
N PHE A 2 -6.27 17.12 33.93
CA PHE A 2 -7.24 17.02 32.84
C PHE A 2 -7.99 15.67 32.91
N ARG A 3 -9.27 15.67 33.30
CA ARG A 3 -10.06 14.44 33.54
C ARG A 3 -11.28 14.26 32.63
N SER A 4 -11.72 15.32 31.98
CA SER A 4 -12.87 15.32 31.06
C SER A 4 -12.51 15.97 29.74
N CYS A 5 -13.18 15.54 28.67
CA CYS A 5 -13.01 16.08 27.33
C CYS A 5 -13.36 17.56 27.29
N ALA A 6 -12.46 18.39 26.75
CA ALA A 6 -12.65 19.84 26.64
C ALA A 6 -13.82 20.22 25.71
N PHE A 7 -14.27 19.28 24.85
CA PHE A 7 -15.29 19.55 23.83
C PHE A 7 -16.69 19.09 24.23
N CYS A 8 -16.83 17.92 24.85
CA CYS A 8 -18.13 17.33 25.19
C CYS A 8 -18.31 17.08 26.70
N ASN A 9 -17.34 17.52 27.51
CA ASN A 9 -17.28 17.38 28.96
C ASN A 9 -17.44 15.94 29.50
N THR A 10 -17.28 14.93 28.64
CA THR A 10 -17.38 13.52 29.03
C THR A 10 -16.07 13.10 29.72
N PRO A 11 -16.12 12.38 30.85
CA PRO A 11 -14.91 11.88 31.52
C PRO A 11 -14.14 10.91 30.61
N PHE A 12 -12.81 10.95 30.67
CA PHE A 12 -11.99 9.97 29.97
C PHE A 12 -12.05 8.61 30.65
N ASP A 13 -11.93 7.56 29.85
CA ASP A 13 -11.85 6.19 30.30
C ASP A 13 -10.39 5.77 30.59
N GLY A 14 -10.19 4.70 31.36
CA GLY A 14 -8.85 4.16 31.61
C GLY A 14 -7.97 4.99 32.54
N ASP A 15 -6.78 4.45 32.81
CA ASP A 15 -5.76 4.96 33.73
C ASP A 15 -4.57 5.62 32.99
N GLY A 16 -4.65 5.77 31.67
CA GLY A 16 -3.57 6.32 30.84
C GLY A 16 -2.44 5.33 30.54
N GLY A 17 -2.44 4.13 31.11
CA GLY A 17 -1.45 3.08 30.85
C GLY A 17 0.00 3.60 30.78
N PRO A 18 0.73 3.36 29.67
CA PRO A 18 2.15 3.68 29.54
C PRO A 18 2.45 5.20 29.49
N SER A 19 1.44 6.05 29.30
CA SER A 19 1.61 7.51 29.32
C SER A 19 1.75 8.10 30.73
N GLY A 20 1.36 7.34 31.76
CA GLY A 20 1.34 7.79 33.15
C GLY A 20 0.39 8.97 33.42
N LEU A 21 -0.51 9.30 32.49
CA LEU A 21 -1.42 10.45 32.60
C LEU A 21 -2.55 10.23 33.63
N GLY A 22 -2.79 9.00 34.05
CA GLY A 22 -3.90 8.65 34.94
C GLY A 22 -5.26 8.60 34.25
N VAL A 23 -5.34 8.92 32.96
CA VAL A 23 -6.56 8.95 32.15
C VAL A 23 -6.29 8.59 30.69
N GLY A 24 -7.29 8.01 30.03
CA GLY A 24 -7.30 7.68 28.61
C GLY A 24 -7.00 6.21 28.32
N ARG A 25 -7.85 5.53 27.54
CA ARG A 25 -7.50 4.25 26.88
C ARG A 25 -6.96 4.42 25.47
N ARG A 26 -7.37 5.49 24.78
CA ARG A 26 -6.91 5.83 23.44
C ARG A 26 -6.01 7.05 23.49
N ILE A 27 -4.75 6.86 23.13
CA ILE A 27 -3.68 7.84 23.33
C ILE A 27 -3.01 8.09 21.99
N ALA A 28 -2.95 9.34 21.54
CA ALA A 28 -2.20 9.71 20.35
C ALA A 28 -0.89 10.39 20.74
N PHE A 29 0.18 10.17 19.99
CA PHE A 29 1.48 10.78 20.27
C PHE A 29 2.24 11.10 18.98
N ASP A 30 2.97 12.21 18.99
CA ASP A 30 3.87 12.67 17.93
C ASP A 30 5.26 12.86 18.55
N GLU A 31 6.19 11.99 18.18
CA GLU A 31 7.58 12.02 18.66
C GLU A 31 8.33 13.26 18.15
N TRP A 32 8.00 13.74 16.95
CA TRP A 32 8.68 14.87 16.32
C TRP A 32 8.21 16.22 16.87
N LYS A 33 6.90 16.37 17.09
CA LYS A 33 6.31 17.61 17.61
C LYS A 33 6.22 17.64 19.14
N GLY A 34 6.61 16.56 19.83
CA GLY A 34 6.56 16.46 21.29
C GLY A 34 5.13 16.59 21.83
N ARG A 35 4.15 16.02 21.11
CA ARG A 35 2.72 16.16 21.44
C ARG A 35 2.14 14.83 21.86
N LEU A 36 1.27 14.89 22.85
CA LEU A 36 0.55 13.75 23.39
C LEU A 36 -0.91 14.17 23.57
N TRP A 37 -1.83 13.29 23.20
CA TRP A 37 -3.25 13.53 23.27
C TRP A 37 -3.97 12.35 23.87
N VAL A 38 -5.07 12.63 24.55
CA VAL A 38 -6.09 11.63 24.88
C VAL A 38 -7.26 11.80 23.92
N VAL A 39 -7.64 10.72 23.24
CA VAL A 39 -8.77 10.73 22.30
C VAL A 39 -10.04 10.38 23.08
N CYS A 40 -11.04 11.25 23.02
CA CYS A 40 -12.30 11.03 23.73
C CYS A 40 -13.06 9.83 23.15
N PRO A 41 -13.53 8.88 23.96
CA PRO A 41 -14.28 7.72 23.46
C PRO A 41 -15.68 8.08 22.93
N ARG A 42 -16.24 9.23 23.34
CA ARG A 42 -17.60 9.66 22.94
C ARG A 42 -17.63 10.49 21.66
N CYS A 43 -16.81 11.54 21.60
CA CYS A 43 -16.82 12.48 20.47
C CYS A 43 -15.60 12.33 19.53
N SER A 44 -14.70 11.39 19.84
CA SER A 44 -13.47 11.12 19.07
C SER A 44 -12.52 12.31 18.90
N ARG A 45 -12.75 13.44 19.59
CA ARG A 45 -11.86 14.61 19.55
C ARG A 45 -10.62 14.38 20.39
N TRP A 46 -9.52 14.95 19.92
CA TRP A 46 -8.19 14.80 20.49
C TRP A 46 -7.95 15.93 21.46
N ASN A 47 -7.66 15.57 22.71
CA ASN A 47 -7.45 16.54 23.76
C ASN A 47 -5.97 16.57 24.11
N LEU A 48 -5.35 17.72 23.86
CA LEU A 48 -3.92 17.92 24.09
C LEU A 48 -3.60 17.89 25.58
N THR A 49 -2.61 17.11 25.98
CA THR A 49 -2.26 16.96 27.40
C THR A 49 -1.41 18.13 27.90
N PRO A 50 -1.59 18.66 29.12
CA PRO A 50 -0.75 19.73 29.68
C PRO A 50 0.74 19.35 29.78
N PHE A 51 1.63 20.35 29.85
CA PHE A 51 3.04 20.24 29.43
C PHE A 51 4.05 19.72 30.47
N ASP A 52 3.62 19.22 31.64
CA ASP A 52 4.53 19.25 32.79
C ASP A 52 5.64 18.17 32.81
N ASP A 53 5.58 17.09 32.00
CA ASP A 53 6.70 16.11 31.82
C ASP A 53 6.60 15.32 30.48
N ARG A 54 6.47 15.99 29.32
CA ARG A 54 6.02 15.32 28.07
C ARG A 54 7.01 14.32 27.44
N LEU A 55 8.32 14.55 27.50
CA LEU A 55 9.29 13.73 26.76
C LEU A 55 9.39 12.29 27.29
N GLU A 56 9.54 12.13 28.60
CA GLU A 56 9.64 10.80 29.24
C GLU A 56 8.35 9.98 29.05
N ARG A 57 7.19 10.66 29.05
CA ARG A 57 5.88 10.04 28.81
C ARG A 57 5.69 9.62 27.36
N ILE A 58 6.15 10.43 26.40
CA ILE A 58 6.11 10.09 24.98
C ILE A 58 7.03 8.90 24.69
N GLU A 59 8.24 8.86 25.26
CA GLU A 59 9.16 7.73 25.11
C GLU A 59 8.60 6.43 25.69
N ALA A 60 7.89 6.50 26.83
CA ALA A 60 7.22 5.33 27.40
C ALA A 60 6.09 4.81 26.50
N VAL A 61 5.27 5.70 25.93
CA VAL A 61 4.22 5.35 24.96
C VAL A 61 4.82 4.83 23.65
N ALA A 62 5.91 5.41 23.15
CA ALA A 62 6.60 4.98 21.94
C ALA A 62 7.21 3.58 22.12
N ARG A 63 7.83 3.28 23.28
CA ARG A 63 8.31 1.93 23.60
C ARG A 63 7.18 0.91 23.69
N ALA A 64 6.06 1.27 24.32
CA ALA A 64 4.89 0.40 24.35
C ALA A 64 4.36 0.13 22.94
N ALA A 65 4.27 1.18 22.11
CA ALA A 65 3.84 1.09 20.72
C ALA A 65 4.73 0.15 19.88
N GLN A 66 6.05 0.10 20.09
CA GLN A 66 6.95 -0.83 19.40
C GLN A 66 6.63 -2.30 19.69
N SER A 67 6.14 -2.60 20.90
CA SER A 67 5.72 -3.96 21.29
C SER A 67 4.25 -4.25 20.97
N GLY A 68 3.51 -3.28 20.45
CA GLY A 68 2.09 -3.38 20.14
C GLY A 68 1.81 -3.95 18.74
N ARG A 69 0.58 -4.42 18.53
CA ARG A 69 0.12 -4.91 17.22
C ARG A 69 -0.52 -3.78 16.44
N VAL A 70 0.05 -3.39 15.31
CA VAL A 70 -0.56 -2.43 14.38
C VAL A 70 -1.95 -2.93 13.95
N ALA A 71 -2.97 -2.11 14.13
CA ALA A 71 -4.36 -2.38 13.77
C ALA A 71 -4.79 -1.63 12.50
N ALA A 72 -4.23 -0.44 12.26
CA ALA A 72 -4.38 0.33 11.03
C ALA A 72 -3.20 1.30 10.88
N SER A 73 -2.82 1.69 9.67
CA SER A 73 -1.78 2.72 9.48
C SER A 73 -1.91 3.43 8.14
N THR A 74 -1.51 4.70 8.13
CA THR A 74 -1.32 5.62 6.99
C THR A 74 0.12 6.14 7.00
N ASP A 75 0.45 7.05 6.07
CA ASP A 75 1.77 7.70 5.99
C ASP A 75 2.04 8.71 7.09
N GLN A 76 0.99 9.15 7.81
CA GLN A 76 1.09 10.16 8.84
C GLN A 76 0.60 9.66 10.19
N VAL A 77 -0.08 8.51 10.26
CA VAL A 77 -0.66 7.99 11.50
C VAL A 77 -0.70 6.46 11.53
N ALA A 78 -0.26 5.84 12.62
CA ALA A 78 -0.42 4.40 12.88
C ALA A 78 -1.26 4.16 14.14
N LEU A 79 -2.34 3.39 14.01
CA LEU A 79 -3.11 2.83 15.12
C LEU A 79 -2.50 1.48 15.55
N ILE A 80 -2.12 1.39 16.80
CA ILE A 80 -1.40 0.28 17.40
C ILE A 80 -2.20 -0.19 18.63
N ARG A 81 -2.59 -1.46 18.63
CA ARG A 81 -3.23 -2.08 19.80
C ARG A 81 -2.17 -2.68 20.68
N TRP A 82 -2.07 -2.16 21.90
CA TRP A 82 -1.14 -2.66 22.91
C TRP A 82 -1.94 -2.97 24.17
N GLU A 83 -1.96 -4.26 24.55
CA GLU A 83 -2.84 -4.77 25.61
C GLU A 83 -4.31 -4.33 25.45
N ARG A 84 -4.79 -3.48 26.37
CA ARG A 84 -6.15 -2.89 26.40
C ARG A 84 -6.20 -1.44 25.88
N TYR A 85 -5.11 -0.95 25.30
CA TYR A 85 -4.95 0.44 24.85
C TYR A 85 -4.87 0.53 23.33
N ASP A 86 -5.40 1.63 22.83
CA ASP A 86 -5.27 2.05 21.44
C ASP A 86 -4.27 3.20 21.36
N LEU A 87 -3.08 2.94 20.85
CA LEU A 87 -2.02 3.94 20.67
C LEU A 87 -2.04 4.45 19.23
N VAL A 88 -2.05 5.76 19.05
CA VAL A 88 -2.10 6.42 17.74
C VAL A 88 -0.79 7.17 17.56
N ARG A 89 0.16 6.58 16.86
CA ARG A 89 1.43 7.23 16.52
C ARG A 89 1.22 8.18 15.36
N VAL A 90 1.68 9.41 15.46
CA VAL A 90 1.60 10.46 14.42
C VAL A 90 3.01 10.72 13.88
N GLY A 91 3.17 10.72 12.56
CA GLY A 91 4.42 10.81 11.80
C GLY A 91 4.62 9.65 10.81
N LYS A 92 5.59 9.78 9.88
CA LYS A 92 5.95 8.75 8.87
C LYS A 92 6.48 7.46 9.55
N PRO A 93 5.74 6.33 9.53
CA PRO A 93 6.21 5.07 10.11
C PRO A 93 7.37 4.48 9.30
N LEU A 94 8.21 3.62 9.91
CA LEU A 94 9.23 2.86 9.19
C LEU A 94 8.56 1.87 8.21
N ARG A 95 8.85 1.98 6.90
CA ARG A 95 8.22 1.24 5.79
C ARG A 95 8.35 -0.29 5.89
N VAL A 96 9.42 -0.79 6.52
CA VAL A 96 9.63 -2.22 6.76
C VAL A 96 8.55 -2.82 7.68
N GLU A 97 8.06 -2.05 8.66
CA GLU A 97 7.00 -2.48 9.58
C GLU A 97 5.63 -2.49 8.87
N LEU A 98 5.37 -1.48 8.03
CA LEU A 98 4.16 -1.37 7.20
C LEU A 98 4.04 -2.48 6.16
N ALA A 99 5.14 -2.82 5.48
CA ALA A 99 5.16 -3.81 4.41
C ALA A 99 4.82 -5.22 4.93
N THR A 100 5.31 -5.57 6.11
CA THR A 100 5.09 -6.89 6.72
C THR A 100 3.62 -7.11 7.07
N TRP A 101 2.91 -6.06 7.49
CA TRP A 101 1.49 -6.13 7.78
C TRP A 101 0.61 -6.01 6.52
N ARG A 102 0.80 -4.95 5.71
CA ARG A 102 -0.07 -4.63 4.56
C ARG A 102 0.16 -5.54 3.34
N TYR A 103 1.40 -5.89 3.06
CA TYR A 103 1.75 -6.75 1.91
C TYR A 103 1.99 -8.20 2.35
N GLY A 104 2.44 -8.46 3.57
CA GLY A 104 2.51 -9.82 4.11
C GLY A 104 1.14 -10.50 4.16
N GLU A 105 0.09 -9.81 4.63
CA GLU A 105 -1.27 -10.35 4.61
C GLU A 105 -1.83 -10.50 3.19
N ARG A 106 -1.61 -9.52 2.29
CA ARG A 106 -2.05 -9.62 0.89
C ARG A 106 -1.39 -10.77 0.14
N LEU A 107 -0.09 -10.97 0.30
CA LEU A 107 0.63 -12.10 -0.30
C LEU A 107 0.13 -13.44 0.27
N ARG A 108 -0.15 -13.50 1.58
CA ARG A 108 -0.71 -14.69 2.22
C ARG A 108 -2.14 -14.99 1.75
N ASN A 109 -2.99 -13.98 1.59
CA ASN A 109 -4.32 -14.14 1.02
C ASN A 109 -4.26 -14.56 -0.46
N ARG A 110 -3.39 -13.96 -1.28
CA ARG A 110 -3.17 -14.41 -2.67
C ARG A 110 -2.71 -15.86 -2.73
N GLN A 111 -1.86 -16.29 -1.78
CA GLN A 111 -1.45 -17.68 -1.68
C GLN A 111 -2.63 -18.59 -1.31
N ARG A 112 -3.52 -18.18 -0.40
CA ARG A 112 -4.76 -18.90 -0.08
C ARG A 112 -5.71 -19.00 -1.27
N GLU A 113 -5.96 -17.89 -1.97
CA GLU A 113 -6.79 -17.88 -3.18
C GLU A 113 -6.18 -18.72 -4.32
N ARG A 114 -4.84 -18.69 -4.48
CA ARG A 114 -4.13 -19.59 -5.39
C ARG A 114 -4.36 -21.05 -5.00
N MET A 115 -4.23 -21.40 -3.71
CA MET A 115 -4.44 -22.77 -3.24
C MET A 115 -5.86 -23.27 -3.54
N LYS A 116 -6.89 -22.43 -3.43
CA LYS A 116 -8.27 -22.81 -3.81
C LYS A 116 -8.42 -23.28 -5.25
N VAL A 117 -7.54 -22.85 -6.16
CA VAL A 117 -7.55 -23.25 -7.59
C VAL A 117 -6.51 -24.33 -7.88
N VAL A 118 -5.31 -24.19 -7.31
CA VAL A 118 -4.18 -25.10 -7.51
C VAL A 118 -4.43 -26.46 -6.87
N VAL A 119 -5.00 -26.51 -5.66
CA VAL A 119 -5.30 -27.78 -4.97
C VAL A 119 -6.26 -28.66 -5.79
N PRO A 120 -7.45 -28.20 -6.22
CA PRO A 120 -8.32 -29.02 -7.04
C PRO A 120 -7.73 -29.37 -8.40
N LEU A 121 -6.98 -28.46 -9.06
CA LEU A 121 -6.24 -28.77 -10.29
C LEU A 121 -5.20 -29.87 -10.08
N THR A 122 -4.50 -29.86 -8.94
CA THR A 122 -3.50 -30.87 -8.59
C THR A 122 -4.16 -32.22 -8.34
N VAL A 123 -5.27 -32.25 -7.58
CA VAL A 123 -6.05 -33.47 -7.33
C VAL A 123 -6.56 -34.06 -8.66
N ALA A 124 -7.13 -33.23 -9.54
CA ALA A 124 -7.58 -33.66 -10.86
C ALA A 124 -6.43 -34.17 -11.75
N ALA A 125 -5.29 -33.49 -11.76
CA ALA A 125 -4.11 -33.90 -12.53
C ALA A 125 -3.52 -35.22 -12.02
N ILE A 126 -3.49 -35.44 -10.70
CA ILE A 126 -3.09 -36.72 -10.11
C ILE A 126 -4.08 -37.82 -10.54
N GLY A 127 -5.39 -37.58 -10.47
CA GLY A 127 -6.42 -38.53 -10.89
C GLY A 127 -6.31 -38.92 -12.37
N LEU A 128 -6.11 -37.93 -13.26
CA LEU A 128 -5.87 -38.16 -14.69
C LEU A 128 -4.55 -38.90 -14.96
N GLY A 129 -3.48 -38.57 -14.22
CA GLY A 129 -2.19 -39.25 -14.32
C GLY A 129 -2.25 -40.72 -13.89
N ILE A 130 -3.02 -41.05 -12.86
CA ILE A 130 -3.26 -42.43 -12.41
C ILE A 130 -4.04 -43.20 -13.50
N ALA A 131 -5.11 -42.63 -14.06
CA ALA A 131 -5.89 -43.28 -15.12
C ALA A 131 -5.07 -43.49 -16.41
N ALA A 132 -4.24 -42.53 -16.80
CA ALA A 132 -3.38 -42.62 -17.98
C ALA A 132 -2.23 -43.63 -17.80
N ASN A 133 -1.64 -43.75 -16.60
CA ASN A 133 -0.57 -44.73 -16.33
C ASN A 133 -1.07 -46.18 -16.35
N VAL A 134 -2.29 -46.44 -15.86
CA VAL A 134 -2.91 -47.78 -15.92
C VAL A 134 -3.13 -48.22 -17.37
N ALA A 135 -3.41 -47.28 -18.27
CA ALA A 135 -3.62 -47.57 -19.70
C ALA A 135 -2.33 -47.71 -20.53
N ALA A 136 -1.22 -47.09 -20.11
CA ALA A 136 0.01 -46.99 -20.91
C ALA A 136 1.21 -47.82 -20.40
N GLY A 137 1.08 -48.54 -19.27
CA GLY A 137 2.14 -49.41 -18.73
C GLY A 137 3.39 -48.67 -18.20
N GLY A 138 3.31 -47.34 -18.03
CA GLY A 138 4.41 -46.49 -17.57
C GLY A 138 4.56 -46.45 -16.04
N GLY A 139 5.81 -46.36 -15.56
CA GLY A 139 6.11 -46.27 -14.13
C GLY A 139 5.63 -44.96 -13.48
N PHE A 140 5.10 -45.06 -12.26
CA PHE A 140 4.51 -43.96 -11.45
C PHE A 140 5.34 -42.66 -11.35
N GLY A 141 6.67 -42.71 -11.51
CA GLY A 141 7.59 -41.62 -11.14
C GLY A 141 7.63 -40.40 -12.08
N VAL A 142 7.47 -40.57 -13.40
CA VAL A 142 7.78 -39.49 -14.38
C VAL A 142 6.67 -38.43 -14.47
N ILE A 143 5.39 -38.84 -14.35
CA ILE A 143 4.24 -37.93 -14.42
C ILE A 143 4.06 -37.18 -13.10
N VAL A 144 4.17 -37.87 -11.94
CA VAL A 144 4.04 -37.23 -10.62
C VAL A 144 5.09 -36.15 -10.40
N TRP A 145 6.33 -36.35 -10.86
CA TRP A 145 7.42 -35.38 -10.73
C TRP A 145 7.17 -34.05 -11.47
N ASN A 146 6.38 -34.04 -12.54
CA ASN A 146 6.11 -32.84 -13.37
C ASN A 146 4.72 -32.22 -13.15
N ILE A 147 3.85 -32.81 -12.32
CA ILE A 147 2.47 -32.31 -12.07
C ILE A 147 2.47 -30.87 -11.57
N HIS A 148 3.38 -30.51 -10.67
CA HIS A 148 3.46 -29.14 -10.14
C HIS A 148 3.72 -28.11 -11.25
N ARG A 149 4.57 -28.44 -12.24
CA ARG A 149 4.84 -27.57 -13.40
C ARG A 149 3.62 -27.44 -14.30
N ALA A 150 2.89 -28.54 -14.53
CA ALA A 150 1.67 -28.52 -15.34
C ALA A 150 0.57 -27.69 -14.68
N VAL A 151 0.35 -27.86 -13.37
CA VAL A 151 -0.65 -27.10 -12.61
C VAL A 151 -0.30 -25.62 -12.56
N ASP A 152 0.97 -25.27 -12.31
CA ASP A 152 1.42 -23.89 -12.32
C ASP A 152 1.27 -23.24 -13.71
N TRP A 153 1.55 -23.98 -14.78
CA TRP A 153 1.33 -23.51 -16.15
C TRP A 153 -0.16 -23.22 -16.43
N VAL A 154 -1.06 -24.13 -16.04
CA VAL A 154 -2.51 -23.92 -16.18
C VAL A 154 -2.98 -22.71 -15.37
N TYR A 155 -2.57 -22.60 -14.11
CA TYR A 155 -2.92 -21.47 -13.25
C TYR A 155 -2.44 -20.14 -13.83
N LEU A 156 -1.19 -20.07 -14.31
CA LEU A 156 -0.65 -18.89 -14.97
C LEU A 156 -1.40 -18.53 -16.24
N ARG A 157 -1.90 -19.52 -17.00
CA ARG A 157 -2.74 -19.28 -18.18
C ARG A 157 -4.09 -18.67 -17.81
N ILE A 158 -4.71 -19.12 -16.72
CA ILE A 158 -5.97 -18.58 -16.18
C ILE A 158 -5.77 -17.14 -15.71
N VAL A 159 -4.73 -16.87 -14.92
CA VAL A 159 -4.47 -15.50 -14.43
C VAL A 159 -4.07 -14.58 -15.57
N GLY A 160 -3.20 -15.04 -16.47
CA GLY A 160 -2.72 -14.27 -17.61
C GLY A 160 -3.79 -13.97 -18.65
N SER A 161 -4.90 -14.71 -18.68
CA SER A 161 -6.03 -14.48 -19.58
C SER A 161 -7.05 -13.48 -19.04
N ARG A 162 -6.96 -13.07 -17.77
CA ARG A 162 -7.85 -12.05 -17.17
C ARG A 162 -7.76 -10.75 -17.97
N LYS A 163 -8.92 -10.20 -18.32
CA LYS A 163 -9.01 -8.91 -19.00
C LYS A 163 -8.53 -7.81 -18.06
N VAL A 164 -7.83 -6.83 -18.62
CA VAL A 164 -7.49 -5.61 -17.90
C VAL A 164 -8.67 -4.65 -18.04
N SER A 165 -9.18 -4.16 -16.92
CA SER A 165 -10.24 -3.16 -16.90
C SER A 165 -9.60 -1.78 -17.00
N LEU A 166 -9.92 -1.07 -18.09
CA LEU A 166 -9.65 0.35 -18.28
C LEU A 166 -10.99 1.05 -18.49
N ILE A 167 -11.04 2.35 -18.22
CA ILE A 167 -12.25 3.17 -18.45
C ILE A 167 -12.58 3.14 -19.94
N GLU A 168 -11.58 3.41 -20.78
CA GLU A 168 -11.67 3.26 -22.22
C GLU A 168 -10.55 2.35 -22.74
N SER A 169 -10.88 1.47 -23.69
CA SER A 169 -9.87 0.61 -24.30
C SER A 169 -9.08 1.43 -25.34
N PRO A 170 -7.75 1.52 -25.21
CA PRO A 170 -6.97 2.35 -26.12
C PRO A 170 -6.99 1.78 -27.55
N ILE A 171 -6.90 2.67 -28.53
CA ILE A 171 -6.80 2.29 -29.95
C ILE A 171 -5.32 2.28 -30.31
N CYS A 172 -4.86 1.21 -30.97
CA CYS A 172 -3.48 1.10 -31.42
C CYS A 172 -3.19 2.15 -32.52
N THR A 173 -2.24 3.04 -32.27
CA THR A 173 -1.78 4.06 -33.23
C THR A 173 -1.17 3.46 -34.50
N HIS A 174 -0.63 2.25 -34.43
CA HIS A 174 0.02 1.60 -35.56
C HIS A 174 -0.94 0.86 -36.50
N CYS A 175 -1.96 0.16 -35.98
CA CYS A 175 -2.86 -0.67 -36.80
C CYS A 175 -4.36 -0.36 -36.64
N GLY A 176 -4.71 0.66 -35.85
CA GLY A 176 -6.09 1.12 -35.65
C GLY A 176 -6.99 0.15 -34.86
N SER A 177 -6.46 -0.95 -34.33
CA SER A 177 -7.29 -1.91 -33.59
C SER A 177 -7.52 -1.46 -32.14
N ILE A 178 -8.75 -1.67 -31.64
CA ILE A 178 -9.05 -1.55 -30.21
C ILE A 178 -8.23 -2.58 -29.41
N MET A 179 -7.44 -2.10 -28.46
CA MET A 179 -6.50 -2.93 -27.70
C MET A 179 -7.21 -3.58 -26.52
N GLN A 180 -7.77 -4.78 -26.73
CA GLN A 180 -8.28 -5.61 -25.65
C GLN A 180 -7.14 -6.24 -24.83
N LEU A 181 -6.74 -5.57 -23.76
CA LEU A 181 -5.63 -5.99 -22.93
C LEU A 181 -6.02 -7.13 -21.99
N ARG A 182 -5.04 -8.03 -21.78
CA ARG A 182 -5.09 -9.10 -20.77
C ARG A 182 -3.87 -8.93 -19.88
N ALA A 183 -3.91 -9.49 -18.66
CA ALA A 183 -2.82 -9.35 -17.70
C ALA A 183 -1.45 -9.77 -18.29
N ARG A 184 -1.43 -10.83 -19.12
CA ARG A 184 -0.20 -11.27 -19.82
C ARG A 184 0.32 -10.29 -20.87
N HIS A 185 -0.49 -9.39 -21.41
CA HIS A 185 -0.03 -8.42 -22.40
C HIS A 185 0.81 -7.33 -21.74
N VAL A 186 0.51 -7.01 -20.48
CA VAL A 186 1.24 -5.99 -19.69
C VAL A 186 2.71 -6.35 -19.49
N GLN A 187 3.10 -7.64 -19.59
CA GLN A 187 4.51 -8.02 -19.50
C GLN A 187 5.42 -7.39 -20.57
N HIS A 188 4.84 -6.97 -21.70
CA HIS A 188 5.55 -6.31 -22.79
C HIS A 188 5.51 -4.78 -22.68
N ALA A 189 4.67 -4.24 -21.77
CA ALA A 189 4.61 -2.81 -21.54
C ALA A 189 5.91 -2.30 -20.94
N ARG A 190 6.16 -1.00 -21.11
CA ARG A 190 7.30 -0.28 -20.54
C ARG A 190 6.78 0.87 -19.70
N ILE A 191 7.48 1.17 -18.62
CA ILE A 191 7.28 2.42 -17.90
C ILE A 191 8.21 3.43 -18.57
N VAL A 192 7.68 4.59 -18.92
CA VAL A 192 8.41 5.70 -19.54
C VAL A 192 8.25 6.95 -18.68
N PRO A 193 9.21 7.88 -18.68
CA PRO A 193 9.01 9.18 -18.05
C PRO A 193 7.88 9.93 -18.75
N ASP A 194 7.06 10.64 -17.98
CA ASP A 194 6.02 11.53 -18.51
C ASP A 194 6.17 12.90 -17.87
N ALA A 195 6.04 13.97 -18.68
CA ALA A 195 6.25 15.34 -18.23
C ALA A 195 5.11 15.88 -17.35
N HIS A 196 3.91 15.29 -17.43
CA HIS A 196 2.71 15.78 -16.75
C HIS A 196 2.26 14.87 -15.61
N ALA A 197 2.57 13.58 -15.65
CA ALA A 197 2.08 12.58 -14.70
C ALA A 197 3.18 11.81 -13.95
N ASP A 198 4.43 12.28 -13.99
CA ASP A 198 5.67 11.64 -13.49
C ASP A 198 6.01 10.27 -14.11
N MET A 199 5.02 9.54 -14.64
CA MET A 199 5.17 8.26 -15.31
C MET A 199 4.09 8.04 -16.38
N GLY A 200 4.50 7.44 -17.49
CA GLY A 200 3.64 6.89 -18.52
C GLY A 200 3.86 5.38 -18.65
N VAL A 201 2.87 4.69 -19.21
CA VAL A 201 2.96 3.25 -19.53
C VAL A 201 2.74 3.07 -21.02
N LEU A 202 3.79 2.68 -21.71
CA LEU A 202 3.77 2.38 -23.13
C LEU A 202 3.34 0.93 -23.34
N LEU A 203 2.22 0.73 -24.03
CA LEU A 203 1.60 -0.56 -24.25
C LEU A 203 1.96 -1.12 -25.63
N SER A 204 2.32 -2.40 -25.66
CA SER A 204 2.41 -3.16 -26.92
C SER A 204 1.03 -3.66 -27.35
N CYS A 205 0.69 -3.44 -28.61
CA CYS A 205 -0.53 -3.92 -29.22
C CYS A 205 -0.59 -5.46 -29.26
N PRO A 206 -1.64 -6.10 -28.72
CA PRO A 206 -1.78 -7.56 -28.78
C PRO A 206 -1.90 -8.14 -30.19
N ARG A 207 -2.27 -7.32 -31.19
CA ARG A 207 -2.54 -7.73 -32.57
C ARG A 207 -1.31 -7.62 -33.47
N CYS A 208 -0.64 -6.46 -33.49
CA CYS A 208 0.52 -6.21 -34.36
C CYS A 208 1.87 -6.24 -33.63
N HIS A 209 1.86 -6.40 -32.30
CA HIS A 209 3.05 -6.44 -31.44
C HIS A 209 3.92 -5.18 -31.42
N GLN A 210 3.51 -4.12 -32.13
CA GLN A 210 4.11 -2.80 -32.08
C GLN A 210 3.61 -1.99 -30.89
N GLU A 211 4.31 -0.93 -30.56
CA GLU A 211 3.86 0.05 -29.57
C GLU A 211 2.60 0.75 -30.10
N GLY A 212 1.55 0.69 -29.29
CA GLY A 212 0.20 1.03 -29.76
C GLY A 212 -0.45 2.16 -29.01
N ALA A 213 -0.13 2.36 -27.73
CA ALA A 213 -0.73 3.42 -26.92
C ALA A 213 0.16 3.74 -25.71
N GLN A 214 0.12 5.00 -25.28
CA GLN A 214 0.69 5.42 -24.00
C GLN A 214 -0.45 5.80 -23.07
N LEU A 215 -0.47 5.20 -21.88
CA LEU A 215 -1.36 5.57 -20.80
C LEU A 215 -0.62 6.45 -19.81
N THR A 216 -1.32 7.40 -19.19
CA THR A 216 -0.79 8.28 -18.15
C THR A 216 -1.74 8.33 -16.95
N GLY A 217 -1.28 8.89 -15.83
CA GLY A 217 -2.09 9.08 -14.63
C GLY A 217 -2.75 7.79 -14.12
N ILE A 218 -4.05 7.87 -13.84
CA ILE A 218 -4.81 6.77 -13.22
C ILE A 218 -4.86 5.51 -14.08
N GLU A 219 -4.93 5.64 -15.41
CA GLU A 219 -4.99 4.48 -16.30
C GLU A 219 -3.66 3.71 -16.33
N ALA A 220 -2.54 4.44 -16.30
CA ALA A 220 -1.21 3.85 -16.17
C ALA A 220 -1.07 3.04 -14.88
N VAL A 221 -1.48 3.63 -13.76
CA VAL A 221 -1.49 2.97 -12.44
C VAL A 221 -2.38 1.72 -12.47
N GLN A 222 -3.61 1.82 -12.97
CA GLN A 222 -4.55 0.69 -13.03
C GLN A 222 -4.03 -0.48 -13.88
N VAL A 223 -3.46 -0.20 -15.06
CA VAL A 223 -2.85 -1.23 -15.92
C VAL A 223 -1.70 -1.92 -15.22
N LEU A 224 -0.85 -1.16 -14.52
CA LEU A 224 0.30 -1.71 -13.79
C LEU A 224 -0.14 -2.60 -12.64
N ARG A 225 -1.09 -2.16 -11.80
CA ARG A 225 -1.62 -2.96 -10.68
C ARG A 225 -2.15 -4.32 -11.14
N GLN A 226 -2.89 -4.32 -12.26
CA GLN A 226 -3.47 -5.53 -12.83
C GLN A 226 -2.41 -6.44 -13.49
N GLY A 227 -1.44 -5.86 -14.18
CA GLY A 227 -0.38 -6.60 -14.89
C GLY A 227 0.76 -7.11 -14.00
N LEU A 228 1.19 -6.32 -13.02
CA LEU A 228 2.28 -6.67 -12.09
C LEU A 228 1.90 -7.88 -11.22
N THR A 229 0.63 -8.00 -10.85
CA THR A 229 0.11 -9.18 -10.16
C THR A 229 0.40 -10.46 -10.97
N TYR A 230 0.15 -10.46 -12.29
CA TYR A 230 0.46 -11.60 -13.17
C TYR A 230 1.97 -11.83 -13.29
N LEU A 231 2.75 -10.78 -13.52
CA LEU A 231 4.21 -10.86 -13.65
C LEU A 231 4.88 -11.43 -12.40
N ASN A 232 4.43 -11.01 -11.22
CA ASN A 232 4.95 -11.50 -9.95
C ASN A 232 4.54 -12.95 -9.68
N LEU A 233 3.37 -13.39 -10.14
CA LEU A 233 3.00 -14.81 -10.12
C LEU A 233 3.86 -15.64 -11.09
N ALA A 234 4.07 -15.19 -12.32
CA ALA A 234 4.79 -15.91 -13.37
C ALA A 234 6.27 -16.18 -13.01
N ARG A 235 6.88 -15.32 -12.20
CA ARG A 235 8.29 -15.44 -11.79
C ARG A 235 8.53 -16.29 -10.54
N GLY A 236 7.52 -17.00 -10.02
CA GLY A 236 7.71 -18.22 -9.23
C GLY A 236 8.61 -18.13 -7.99
N GLY A 237 8.44 -17.14 -7.11
CA GLY A 237 9.20 -17.07 -5.86
C GLY A 237 8.31 -16.77 -4.66
N ARG A 238 8.58 -17.40 -3.51
CA ARG A 238 8.17 -16.91 -2.18
C ARG A 238 8.93 -15.62 -1.90
N ARG A 239 8.55 -14.53 -2.57
CA ARG A 239 9.13 -13.20 -2.33
C ARG A 239 8.50 -12.64 -1.08
N ARG A 240 9.34 -12.27 -0.11
CA ARG A 240 8.87 -11.65 1.12
C ARG A 240 8.58 -10.18 0.84
N ALA A 241 7.49 -9.68 1.39
CA ALA A 241 7.19 -8.25 1.36
C ALA A 241 8.36 -7.42 1.92
N GLU A 242 9.05 -7.94 2.93
CA GLU A 242 10.24 -7.32 3.53
C GLU A 242 11.37 -7.08 2.51
N ASP A 243 11.68 -8.06 1.66
CA ASP A 243 12.79 -7.92 0.69
C ASP A 243 12.46 -6.86 -0.37
N ALA A 244 11.20 -6.81 -0.79
CA ALA A 244 10.72 -5.78 -1.72
C ALA A 244 10.67 -4.39 -1.07
N ALA A 245 10.24 -4.29 0.20
CA ALA A 245 10.27 -3.05 0.96
C ALA A 245 11.70 -2.49 1.07
N ARG A 246 12.67 -3.34 1.41
CA ARG A 246 14.08 -2.97 1.45
C ARG A 246 14.61 -2.49 0.10
N GLU A 247 14.10 -3.00 -1.02
CA GLU A 247 14.47 -2.51 -2.35
C GLU A 247 13.93 -1.10 -2.60
N VAL A 248 12.67 -0.84 -2.24
CA VAL A 248 12.06 0.50 -2.34
C VAL A 248 12.83 1.50 -1.49
N ASP A 249 13.12 1.14 -0.23
CA ASP A 249 13.85 1.99 0.72
C ASP A 249 15.27 2.29 0.23
N ARG A 250 15.97 1.28 -0.31
CA ARG A 250 17.35 1.45 -0.82
C ARG A 250 17.44 2.45 -1.96
N VAL A 251 16.39 2.55 -2.79
CA VAL A 251 16.34 3.48 -3.92
C VAL A 251 15.90 4.89 -3.48
N GLY A 252 15.48 5.06 -2.22
CA GLY A 252 15.01 6.34 -1.69
C GLY A 252 13.50 6.54 -1.87
N GLY A 253 12.72 5.45 -1.87
CA GLY A 253 11.25 5.51 -1.88
C GLY A 253 10.59 5.15 -3.22
N PRO A 254 9.25 5.10 -3.24
CA PRO A 254 8.45 4.59 -4.36
C PRO A 254 8.62 5.44 -5.61
N ASP A 255 8.63 6.76 -5.49
CA ASP A 255 8.77 7.65 -6.65
C ASP A 255 10.16 7.56 -7.28
N HIS A 256 11.20 7.47 -6.46
CA HIS A 256 12.56 7.25 -6.94
C HIS A 256 12.69 5.92 -7.66
N LEU A 257 12.08 4.84 -7.13
CA LEU A 257 12.08 3.54 -7.79
C LEU A 257 11.34 3.56 -9.14
N VAL A 258 10.16 4.17 -9.19
CA VAL A 258 9.38 4.30 -10.43
C VAL A 258 10.17 5.12 -11.46
N ARG A 259 10.75 6.26 -11.06
CA ARG A 259 11.58 7.09 -11.94
C ARG A 259 12.83 6.35 -12.43
N GLU A 260 13.49 5.57 -11.57
CA GLU A 260 14.66 4.77 -11.97
C GLU A 260 14.27 3.70 -13.00
N ILE A 261 13.13 3.03 -12.81
CA ILE A 261 12.62 2.02 -13.75
C ILE A 261 12.19 2.68 -15.07
N ALA A 262 11.51 3.82 -15.00
CA ALA A 262 11.04 4.58 -16.15
C ALA A 262 12.22 4.97 -17.06
N ARG A 263 13.31 5.47 -16.49
CA ARG A 263 14.52 5.87 -17.24
C ARG A 263 15.20 4.74 -18.00
N ARG A 264 14.98 3.48 -17.59
CA ARG A 264 15.59 2.33 -18.28
C ARG A 264 14.78 1.89 -19.50
N GLU A 265 13.50 2.28 -19.56
CA GLU A 265 12.57 1.95 -20.64
C GLU A 265 12.58 0.46 -21.04
N LEU A 266 12.77 -0.41 -20.04
CA LEU A 266 12.80 -1.85 -20.23
C LEU A 266 11.38 -2.42 -20.17
N PRO A 267 11.09 -3.47 -20.94
CA PRO A 267 9.81 -4.16 -20.82
C PRO A 267 9.69 -4.75 -19.42
N LEU A 268 8.50 -4.73 -18.85
CA LEU A 268 8.26 -5.18 -17.48
C LEU A 268 8.71 -6.63 -17.25
N ARG A 269 8.64 -7.48 -18.28
CA ARG A 269 9.16 -8.86 -18.25
C ARG A 269 10.68 -8.97 -18.06
N ALA A 270 11.45 -7.93 -18.36
CA ALA A 270 12.90 -7.89 -18.18
C ALA A 270 13.32 -7.43 -16.77
N LEU A 271 12.40 -6.91 -15.95
CA LEU A 271 12.71 -6.54 -14.58
C LEU A 271 13.16 -7.76 -13.77
N ARG A 272 14.10 -7.56 -12.84
CA ARG A 272 14.47 -8.60 -11.88
C ARG A 272 13.28 -8.97 -11.00
N PRO A 273 13.16 -10.22 -10.52
CA PRO A 273 12.04 -10.63 -9.66
C PRO A 273 11.87 -9.74 -8.42
N GLU A 274 12.96 -9.34 -7.76
CA GLU A 274 12.92 -8.52 -6.55
C GLU A 274 12.28 -7.16 -6.84
N ARG A 275 12.70 -6.54 -7.96
CA ARG A 275 12.18 -5.26 -8.43
C ARG A 275 10.74 -5.31 -8.93
N GLY A 276 10.25 -6.48 -9.35
CA GLY A 276 8.86 -6.64 -9.78
C GLY A 276 7.86 -6.48 -8.62
N LEU A 277 8.18 -7.02 -7.44
CA LEU A 277 7.34 -6.86 -6.26
C LEU A 277 7.52 -5.46 -5.64
N ALA A 278 8.75 -4.94 -5.63
CA ALA A 278 9.02 -3.58 -5.20
C ALA A 278 8.27 -2.53 -6.05
N LEU A 279 8.24 -2.71 -7.37
CA LEU A 279 7.47 -1.87 -8.28
C LEU A 279 5.96 -1.99 -8.03
N GLU A 280 5.46 -3.20 -7.76
CA GLU A 280 4.05 -3.39 -7.40
C GLU A 280 3.71 -2.61 -6.11
N MET A 281 4.57 -2.69 -5.09
CA MET A 281 4.41 -1.94 -3.85
C MET A 281 4.44 -0.43 -4.08
N ALA A 282 5.38 0.06 -4.89
CA ALA A 282 5.52 1.48 -5.18
C ALA A 282 4.32 2.05 -5.97
N VAL A 283 3.81 1.31 -6.95
CA VAL A 283 2.63 1.72 -7.72
C VAL A 283 1.36 1.71 -6.86
N ASP A 284 1.19 0.70 -6.01
CA ASP A 284 0.07 0.64 -5.07
C ASP A 284 0.13 1.79 -4.06
N GLU A 285 1.31 2.09 -3.51
CA GLU A 285 1.48 3.19 -2.54
C GLU A 285 1.13 4.54 -3.15
N ARG A 286 1.60 4.85 -4.36
CA ARG A 286 1.24 6.09 -5.07
C ARG A 286 -0.26 6.25 -5.28
N ALA A 287 -0.93 5.17 -5.69
CA ALA A 287 -2.37 5.17 -5.90
C ALA A 287 -3.15 5.44 -4.60
N GLU A 288 -2.61 4.99 -3.47
CA GLU A 288 -3.22 5.18 -2.15
C GLU A 288 -2.95 6.58 -1.61
N VAL A 289 -1.76 7.15 -1.85
CA VAL A 289 -1.43 8.55 -1.50
C VAL A 289 -2.37 9.52 -2.24
N GLU A 290 -2.54 9.37 -3.55
CA GLU A 290 -3.44 10.24 -4.34
C GLU A 290 -4.89 10.21 -3.81
N GLU A 291 -5.37 9.03 -3.41
CA GLU A 291 -6.70 8.84 -2.83
C GLU A 291 -6.81 9.49 -1.45
N LEU A 292 -5.81 9.33 -0.59
CA LEU A 292 -5.78 9.91 0.75
C LEU A 292 -5.62 11.43 0.72
N GLU A 293 -4.82 11.97 -0.20
CA GLU A 293 -4.72 13.41 -0.42
C GLU A 293 -6.04 14.01 -0.90
N ARG A 294 -6.80 13.28 -1.73
CA ARG A 294 -8.13 13.72 -2.14
C ARG A 294 -9.07 13.80 -0.94
N GLN A 295 -9.07 12.76 -0.10
CA GLN A 295 -9.89 12.72 1.11
C GLN A 295 -9.47 13.78 2.14
N TRP A 296 -8.17 14.06 2.26
CA TRP A 296 -7.67 15.12 3.12
C TRP A 296 -8.08 16.50 2.60
N ARG A 297 -7.93 16.77 1.30
CA ARG A 297 -8.39 18.03 0.68
C ARG A 297 -9.88 18.24 0.85
N GLU A 298 -10.68 17.20 0.68
CA GLU A 298 -12.12 17.24 0.93
C GLU A 298 -12.42 17.55 2.41
N ALA A 299 -11.66 16.95 3.34
CA ALA A 299 -11.79 17.25 4.76
C ALA A 299 -11.33 18.67 5.13
N GLU A 300 -10.31 19.21 4.45
CA GLU A 300 -9.81 20.57 4.63
C GLU A 300 -10.79 21.60 4.06
N GLU A 301 -11.39 21.34 2.90
CA GLU A 301 -12.47 22.17 2.33
C GLU A 301 -13.69 22.21 3.26
N ILE A 302 -14.07 21.07 3.84
CA ILE A 302 -15.13 21.00 4.86
C ILE A 302 -14.75 21.79 6.12
N ALA A 303 -13.48 21.74 6.54
CA ALA A 303 -12.98 22.50 7.68
C ALA A 303 -12.96 24.01 7.39
N GLU A 304 -12.57 24.42 6.18
CA GLU A 304 -12.56 25.81 5.74
C GLU A 304 -13.97 26.40 5.66
N ILE A 305 -14.96 25.61 5.20
CA ILE A 305 -16.38 25.98 5.25
C ILE A 305 -16.86 26.15 6.71
N ALA A 306 -16.41 25.28 7.62
CA ALA A 306 -16.74 25.35 9.04
C ALA A 306 -16.07 26.56 9.74
N ASP A 307 -14.83 26.88 9.38
CA ASP A 307 -14.07 28.01 9.90
C ASP A 307 -14.63 29.34 9.35
N GLY A 308 -15.07 29.38 8.08
CA GLY A 308 -15.76 30.52 7.49
C GLY A 308 -17.16 30.78 8.08
N THR A 309 -17.80 29.77 8.67
CA THR A 309 -19.07 29.94 9.41
C THR A 309 -18.87 30.25 10.91
N LEU A 310 -17.66 30.07 11.44
CA LEU A 310 -17.29 30.36 12.83
C LEU A 310 -16.19 31.42 12.90
N GLY A 311 -16.47 32.63 12.42
CA GLY A 311 -15.58 33.77 12.63
C GLY A 311 -15.41 34.11 14.11
N SER A 312 -14.25 33.79 14.70
CA SER A 312 -13.60 34.51 15.81
C SER A 312 -12.22 33.87 16.07
N SER A 313 -11.08 34.54 16.14
CA SER A 313 -10.74 35.93 16.41
C SER A 313 -9.44 36.27 15.66
N THR A 314 -9.29 37.53 15.22
CA THR A 314 -8.11 38.05 14.50
C THR A 314 -6.75 37.80 15.18
N LEU A 315 -6.76 37.54 16.50
CA LEU A 315 -5.58 37.20 17.30
C LEU A 315 -5.01 35.79 17.03
N VAL A 316 -5.84 34.86 16.56
CA VAL A 316 -5.45 33.47 16.29
C VAL A 316 -4.75 33.35 14.94
N GLU A 317 -5.19 34.11 13.95
CA GLU A 317 -4.60 34.16 12.61
C GLU A 317 -3.20 34.80 12.64
N GLU A 318 -3.00 35.85 13.43
CA GLU A 318 -1.72 36.55 13.54
C GLU A 318 -0.61 35.67 14.13
N GLU A 319 -0.95 34.82 15.12
CA GLU A 319 0.03 33.98 15.82
C GLU A 319 0.35 32.68 15.05
N LEU A 320 -0.62 32.13 14.32
CA LEU A 320 -0.39 31.05 13.34
C LEU A 320 0.58 31.47 12.23
N ARG A 321 0.48 32.73 11.79
CA ARG A 321 1.34 33.31 10.75
C ARG A 321 2.79 33.49 11.23
N ARG A 322 2.99 33.83 12.51
CA ARG A 322 4.32 33.89 13.13
C ARG A 322 5.01 32.53 13.24
N LEU A 323 4.25 31.48 13.57
CA LEU A 323 4.81 30.13 13.74
C LEU A 323 5.19 29.47 12.41
N LYS A 324 4.39 29.65 11.34
CA LYS A 324 4.72 29.17 9.99
C LYS A 324 6.02 29.77 9.44
N ASN A 325 6.36 30.99 9.83
CA ASN A 325 7.60 31.66 9.40
C ASN A 325 8.86 31.19 10.16
N ARG A 326 8.74 30.37 11.21
CA ARG A 326 9.85 30.08 12.13
C ARG A 326 10.53 28.71 11.94
N ASP A 327 9.79 27.68 11.57
CA ASP A 327 10.30 26.29 11.65
C ASP A 327 10.60 25.61 10.31
N GLY A 328 10.32 26.26 9.17
CA GLY A 328 10.59 25.66 7.85
C GLY A 328 9.79 24.37 7.59
N ASP A 329 9.76 23.93 6.34
CA ASP A 329 9.02 22.73 5.97
C ASP A 329 9.66 21.45 6.52
N GLN A 330 8.78 20.51 6.89
CA GLN A 330 9.14 19.17 7.33
C GLN A 330 9.98 18.48 6.24
N PRO A 331 11.15 17.90 6.55
CA PRO A 331 12.01 17.31 5.53
C PRO A 331 11.30 16.16 4.79
N SER A 332 11.25 16.28 3.47
CA SER A 332 10.74 15.29 2.53
C SER A 332 11.73 14.12 2.42
N GLY A 333 11.70 13.23 3.41
CA GLY A 333 12.35 11.92 3.34
C GLY A 333 11.57 10.93 2.49
#